data_AF-A0A5N6TF40-F1
#
_entry.id   AF-A0A5N6TF40-F1
#
_cell.length_a   1.000
_cell.length_b   1.000
_cell.length_c   1.000
_cell.angle_alpha   90.00
_cell.angle_beta   90.00
_cell.angle_gamma   90.00
#
_symmetry.space_group_name_H-M   'P 1'
#
loop_
_entity.id
_entity.type
_entity.pdbx_description
1 polymer ?
#
loop_
_entity_poly.entity_id
_entity_poly.type
_entity_poly.pdbx_seq_one_letter_code
_entity_poly.pdbx_strand_id
1 'polypeptide(L)'
;MDRGLSQGDADHGGAGGEPDANKLEVLLTPDCSHRRKSSLVMANEPRRPRMDRAHDRTACFVHSLIADEWVLPYGDAKEGETASNATASNENTDDAVAYDDAATDSNGVTVTDEDDWRRKSGPTIVESRQLTKRQLSDMAWNVRKLSKKLDSIKLKLSVKNVFLVTKAGDDSVITFTRKATEWLLSKDRDTQYNVYVENRLEAHPDFAASQLMEAEPSAAGRLRFWDVKFMQEHAHIFDFVITLGGDGTVLYTSCLFQHVVPPVLSFSLGSLGFLTKFDFNNYQKTLDSAFKDGVAVSLRLRFECTIMRSNCRTDDSLTHAKKRDLVEELIGEEVEGTLTHKPEKVVQILNDVVLDRGPNPTMSSIELFGDDEHFTTLLADGVCIATPTGSTAYNLAAGGSLCHPDNPVILVTAICAHTLSFRPIILPDTIVLRMGVPYDARTSSWASFDGRERVELHPGDYLTVSASRYPFANVLPQDRRNNDWVHSISKTLNWNSRQKQKALK
;
A
#
# COMPACT_ATOMS: atom_id res chain seq x y z
N MET A 1 -55.56 60.87 28.01
CA MET A 1 -56.70 60.08 28.50
C MET A 1 -56.12 58.69 28.78
N ASP A 2 -55.69 58.39 30.01
CA ASP A 2 -56.52 57.88 31.14
C ASP A 2 -57.18 56.52 30.77
N ARG A 3 -57.00 55.37 31.44
CA ARG A 3 -56.18 54.89 32.60
C ARG A 3 -55.92 53.36 32.43
N GLY A 4 -55.02 52.68 33.15
CA GLY A 4 -53.98 53.12 34.10
C GLY A 4 -53.87 52.25 35.39
N LEU A 5 -52.66 51.71 35.64
CA LEU A 5 -52.10 51.21 36.92
C LEU A 5 -52.65 49.92 37.60
N SER A 6 -51.74 48.95 37.77
CA SER A 6 -51.56 48.21 39.03
C SER A 6 -50.05 47.91 39.23
N GLN A 7 -49.60 47.88 40.49
CA GLN A 7 -48.18 47.88 40.89
C GLN A 7 -48.01 46.98 42.13
N GLY A 8 -46.83 46.38 42.32
CA GLY A 8 -46.52 45.45 43.41
C GLY A 8 -46.39 43.99 42.91
N ASP A 9 -45.40 43.18 43.29
CA ASP A 9 -44.33 43.40 44.27
C ASP A 9 -42.97 42.88 43.76
N ALA A 10 -41.90 43.38 44.38
CA ALA A 10 -40.56 42.82 44.25
C ALA A 10 -40.26 41.97 45.48
N ASP A 11 -39.66 40.79 45.27
CA ASP A 11 -38.88 40.13 46.32
C ASP A 11 -37.59 39.53 45.72
N HIS A 12 -36.52 39.53 46.51
CA HIS A 12 -35.18 39.14 46.11
C HIS A 12 -34.85 37.74 46.63
N GLY A 13 -34.46 36.81 45.75
CA GLY A 13 -34.05 35.47 46.17
C GLY A 13 -33.08 34.76 45.23
N GLY A 14 -31.82 34.61 45.67
CA GLY A 14 -31.03 33.39 45.49
C GLY A 14 -30.48 33.03 44.09
N ALA A 15 -29.18 33.22 43.91
CA ALA A 15 -28.40 32.72 42.77
C ALA A 15 -28.24 31.19 42.71
N GLY A 16 -27.93 30.64 41.52
CA GLY A 16 -27.09 29.43 41.40
C GLY A 16 -27.33 28.50 40.19
N GLY A 17 -26.38 28.46 39.24
CA GLY A 17 -26.19 27.40 38.22
C GLY A 17 -27.23 27.36 37.08
N GLU A 18 -26.93 26.93 35.85
CA GLU A 18 -25.68 26.57 35.15
C GLU A 18 -25.78 27.08 33.69
N PRO A 19 -24.68 27.22 32.92
CA PRO A 19 -24.78 27.48 31.49
C PRO A 19 -25.18 26.20 30.75
N ASP A 20 -26.28 26.24 29.99
CA ASP A 20 -26.66 25.19 29.04
C ASP A 20 -25.57 25.06 27.96
N ALA A 21 -24.60 24.19 28.21
CA ALA A 21 -23.64 23.75 27.23
C ALA A 21 -24.39 22.88 26.22
N ASN A 22 -24.43 23.30 24.95
CA ASN A 22 -24.94 22.53 23.82
C ASN A 22 -24.28 21.14 23.77
N LYS A 23 -24.85 20.15 24.46
CA LYS A 23 -24.49 18.75 24.32
C LYS A 23 -24.90 18.32 22.92
N LEU A 24 -23.92 18.20 22.02
CA LEU A 24 -24.11 17.39 20.82
C LEU A 24 -24.40 15.95 21.26
N GLU A 25 -25.68 15.57 21.19
CA GLU A 25 -26.09 14.19 21.33
C GLU A 25 -25.69 13.45 20.05
N VAL A 26 -24.55 12.77 20.10
CA VAL A 26 -24.09 11.92 18.99
C VAL A 26 -24.94 10.66 18.99
N LEU A 27 -26.05 10.72 18.25
CA LEU A 27 -26.88 9.57 17.92
C LEU A 27 -26.09 8.60 17.05
N LEU A 28 -25.35 7.70 17.69
CA LEU A 28 -24.85 6.49 17.07
C LEU A 28 -26.05 5.60 16.78
N THR A 29 -26.58 5.68 15.55
CA THR A 29 -27.49 4.66 15.04
C THR A 29 -26.78 3.31 15.17
N PRO A 30 -27.35 2.32 15.88
CA PRO A 30 -26.72 1.00 15.99
C PRO A 30 -26.49 0.45 14.58
N ASP A 31 -25.29 -0.09 14.34
CA ASP A 31 -24.86 -0.55 13.02
C ASP A 31 -25.94 -1.43 12.38
N CYS A 32 -26.46 -1.01 11.23
CA CYS A 32 -27.34 -1.83 10.41
C CYS A 32 -26.54 -3.04 9.91
N SER A 33 -26.57 -4.14 10.68
CA SER A 33 -25.78 -5.35 10.46
C SER A 33 -26.31 -6.20 9.30
N HIS A 34 -26.49 -5.59 8.13
CA HIS A 34 -26.85 -6.25 6.89
C HIS A 34 -25.58 -6.61 6.11
N ARG A 35 -25.32 -7.92 6.00
CA ARG A 35 -24.21 -8.48 5.22
C ARG A 35 -24.57 -8.45 3.73
N ARG A 36 -23.58 -8.16 2.85
CA ARG A 36 -23.81 -7.89 1.42
C ARG A 36 -22.98 -8.79 0.51
N LYS A 37 -23.51 -9.07 -0.69
CA LYS A 37 -23.10 -10.18 -1.58
C LYS A 37 -21.65 -10.17 -2.09
N SER A 38 -20.92 -9.07 -1.88
CA SER A 38 -19.52 -8.91 -2.26
C SER A 38 -18.59 -8.53 -1.10
N SER A 39 -19.10 -8.38 0.13
CA SER A 39 -18.26 -8.02 1.27
C SER A 39 -17.49 -9.25 1.75
N LEU A 40 -16.26 -9.44 1.23
CA LEU A 40 -15.25 -10.33 1.83
C LEU A 40 -14.63 -9.71 3.11
N VAL A 41 -15.38 -8.84 3.76
CA VAL A 41 -15.13 -8.28 5.07
C VAL A 41 -15.49 -9.35 6.10
N MET A 42 -14.48 -10.06 6.59
CA MET A 42 -14.66 -11.03 7.67
C MET A 42 -15.29 -10.37 8.89
N ALA A 43 -16.24 -11.06 9.52
CA ALA A 43 -17.01 -10.55 10.65
C ALA A 43 -16.13 -10.19 11.86
N ASN A 44 -16.70 -9.41 12.79
CA ASN A 44 -16.14 -9.06 14.11
C ASN A 44 -15.97 -10.26 15.06
N GLU A 45 -15.70 -11.48 14.57
CA GLU A 45 -15.14 -12.53 15.41
C GLU A 45 -13.72 -12.12 15.82
N PRO A 46 -13.36 -12.10 17.12
CA PRO A 46 -12.00 -11.91 17.57
C PRO A 46 -11.18 -13.20 17.36
N ARG A 47 -11.15 -13.71 16.13
CA ARG A 47 -10.05 -14.56 15.69
C ARG A 47 -8.81 -13.69 15.75
N ARG A 48 -8.04 -13.85 16.83
CA ARG A 48 -6.70 -13.29 16.98
C ARG A 48 -6.02 -13.35 15.62
N PRO A 49 -5.44 -12.27 15.10
CA PRO A 49 -4.77 -12.34 13.81
C PRO A 49 -3.77 -13.49 13.89
N ARG A 50 -3.98 -14.52 13.06
CA ARG A 50 -2.91 -15.42 12.67
C ARG A 50 -1.98 -14.57 11.82
N MET A 51 -1.13 -13.81 12.52
CA MET A 51 0.20 -13.54 12.04
C MET A 51 0.82 -14.91 11.82
N ASP A 52 1.25 -15.17 10.59
CA ASP A 52 2.25 -16.20 10.39
C ASP A 52 3.42 -15.85 11.32
N ARG A 53 3.80 -16.79 12.19
CA ARG A 53 4.92 -16.63 13.12
C ARG A 53 6.27 -16.36 12.39
N ALA A 54 6.28 -16.41 11.06
CA ALA A 54 7.38 -15.99 10.20
C ALA A 54 7.54 -14.46 10.08
N HIS A 55 6.51 -13.65 10.39
CA HIS A 55 6.51 -12.20 10.12
C HIS A 55 6.69 -11.27 11.34
N ASP A 56 6.95 -11.82 12.54
CA ASP A 56 7.29 -11.05 13.77
C ASP A 56 8.65 -10.33 13.71
N ARG A 57 9.33 -10.31 12.55
CA ARG A 57 10.61 -9.62 12.33
C ARG A 57 10.67 -8.93 10.96
N THR A 58 9.92 -7.84 10.80
CA THR A 58 10.14 -6.91 9.68
C THR A 58 11.46 -6.17 9.89
N ALA A 59 12.50 -6.44 9.08
CA ALA A 59 13.82 -5.80 9.26
C ALA A 59 13.80 -4.28 8.99
N CYS A 60 12.85 -3.79 8.18
CA CYS A 60 12.69 -2.37 7.92
C CYS A 60 12.15 -1.63 9.16
N PHE A 61 13.00 -0.82 9.78
CA PHE A 61 12.67 0.02 10.93
C PHE A 61 11.40 0.88 10.74
N VAL A 62 11.19 1.47 9.56
CA VAL A 62 10.00 2.30 9.26
C VAL A 62 8.71 1.48 9.34
N HIS A 63 8.74 0.24 8.87
CA HIS A 63 7.57 -0.63 8.91
C HIS A 63 7.40 -1.33 10.26
N SER A 64 8.47 -1.53 11.03
CA SER A 64 8.37 -1.88 12.46
C SER A 64 7.62 -0.80 13.22
N LEU A 65 7.98 0.49 13.06
CA LEU A 65 7.27 1.60 13.72
C LEU A 65 5.77 1.68 13.36
N ILE A 66 5.41 1.31 12.12
CA ILE A 66 4.00 1.21 11.71
C ILE A 66 3.34 0.03 12.45
N ALA A 67 3.97 -1.15 12.47
CA ALA A 67 3.44 -2.34 13.14
C ALA A 67 3.36 -2.20 14.68
N ASP A 68 4.31 -1.51 15.31
CA ASP A 68 4.33 -1.25 16.75
C ASP A 68 3.15 -0.36 17.18
N GLU A 69 2.74 0.62 16.36
CA GLU A 69 1.49 1.38 16.58
C GLU A 69 0.22 0.54 16.32
N TRP A 70 0.30 -0.67 15.75
CA TRP A 70 -0.85 -1.59 15.56
C TRP A 70 -1.05 -2.57 16.73
N VAL A 71 -0.04 -2.79 17.59
CA VAL A 71 -0.07 -3.79 18.67
C VAL A 71 -0.89 -3.32 19.90
N LEU A 72 -1.41 -2.09 19.90
CA LEU A 72 -2.23 -1.55 20.99
C LEU A 72 -3.62 -1.11 20.53
N PRO A 73 -4.66 -1.88 20.93
CA PRO A 73 -5.90 -1.28 21.41
C PRO A 73 -6.32 -1.83 22.78
N TYR A 74 -6.65 -0.90 23.68
CA TYR A 74 -7.34 -1.09 24.96
C TYR A 74 -6.67 -1.98 26.03
N GLY A 75 -6.31 -1.35 27.15
CA GLY A 75 -5.94 -2.07 28.36
C GLY A 75 -7.19 -2.59 29.07
N ASP A 76 -7.17 -3.87 29.44
CA ASP A 76 -8.08 -4.40 30.46
C ASP A 76 -7.48 -4.05 31.82
N ALA A 77 -8.01 -2.97 32.43
CA ALA A 77 -7.61 -2.59 33.78
C ALA A 77 -8.19 -3.60 34.77
N LYS A 78 -7.34 -4.47 35.31
CA LYS A 78 -7.64 -5.15 36.57
C LYS A 78 -6.78 -4.59 37.67
N GLU A 79 -7.48 -3.99 38.63
CA GLU A 79 -6.94 -3.49 39.88
C GLU A 79 -6.30 -4.64 40.66
N GLY A 80 -5.31 -4.30 41.48
CA GLY A 80 -4.36 -5.27 42.00
C GLY A 80 -4.89 -6.13 43.13
N GLU A 81 -4.17 -7.22 43.39
CA GLU A 81 -4.08 -7.79 44.74
C GLU A 81 -2.63 -8.15 45.07
N THR A 82 -2.35 -8.22 46.36
CA THR A 82 -1.02 -8.03 46.97
C THR A 82 -0.04 -9.17 46.78
N ALA A 83 1.26 -8.84 46.82
CA ALA A 83 2.34 -9.82 46.88
C ALA A 83 2.38 -10.59 48.22
N SER A 84 2.64 -11.90 48.16
CA SER A 84 3.22 -12.66 49.27
C SER A 84 4.07 -13.82 48.75
N ASN A 85 5.32 -13.92 49.21
CA ASN A 85 6.25 -15.00 48.87
C ASN A 85 5.83 -16.33 49.52
N ALA A 86 6.00 -17.46 48.81
CA ALA A 86 6.31 -18.74 49.44
C ALA A 86 7.01 -19.72 48.49
N THR A 87 8.00 -20.39 49.06
CA THR A 87 8.98 -21.34 48.53
C THR A 87 8.46 -22.75 48.20
N ALA A 88 9.14 -23.37 47.21
CA ALA A 88 9.67 -24.75 47.21
C ALA A 88 8.84 -26.00 46.81
N SER A 89 9.60 -26.89 46.15
CA SER A 89 9.63 -28.37 46.21
C SER A 89 8.53 -29.25 45.57
N ASN A 90 9.02 -30.01 44.58
CA ASN A 90 8.93 -31.47 44.37
C ASN A 90 7.62 -32.25 44.16
N GLU A 91 7.76 -33.15 43.18
CA GLU A 91 7.36 -34.57 43.17
C GLU A 91 6.00 -35.04 42.61
N ASN A 92 6.15 -36.16 41.90
CA ASN A 92 5.17 -37.01 41.25
C ASN A 92 4.09 -37.53 42.22
N THR A 93 2.90 -37.87 41.71
CA THR A 93 2.55 -39.27 41.37
C THR A 93 1.21 -39.38 40.65
N ASP A 94 1.04 -40.52 40.00
CA ASP A 94 -0.13 -41.03 39.28
C ASP A 94 -1.48 -40.91 40.04
N ASP A 95 -2.59 -40.87 39.29
CA ASP A 95 -3.57 -41.97 39.37
C ASP A 95 -4.48 -42.01 38.14
N ALA A 96 -4.95 -43.21 37.79
CA ALA A 96 -5.68 -43.48 36.54
C ALA A 96 -7.11 -43.97 36.78
N VAL A 97 -8.04 -43.64 35.86
CA VAL A 97 -9.20 -44.53 35.55
C VAL A 97 -9.54 -44.43 34.07
N ALA A 98 -9.81 -45.58 33.44
CA ALA A 98 -10.16 -45.71 32.02
C ALA A 98 -11.68 -45.78 31.78
N TYR A 99 -12.08 -45.62 30.51
CA TYR A 99 -13.17 -46.41 29.93
C TYR A 99 -12.89 -46.65 28.43
N ASP A 100 -12.85 -47.92 28.06
CA ASP A 100 -12.78 -48.42 26.68
C ASP A 100 -14.17 -48.35 26.00
N ASP A 101 -14.20 -48.26 24.66
CA ASP A 101 -14.78 -49.37 23.89
C ASP A 101 -14.22 -49.51 22.45
N ALA A 102 -14.15 -50.76 22.03
CA ALA A 102 -13.59 -51.39 20.83
C ALA A 102 -14.43 -51.17 19.53
N ALA A 103 -14.05 -51.59 18.30
CA ALA A 103 -12.78 -51.95 17.65
C ALA A 103 -13.03 -52.25 16.12
N THR A 104 -12.09 -52.97 15.49
CA THR A 104 -12.00 -53.55 14.12
C THR A 104 -11.28 -52.68 13.06
N ASP A 105 -10.02 -52.96 12.66
CA ASP A 105 -9.38 -54.15 12.03
C ASP A 105 -9.48 -54.12 10.48
N SER A 106 -8.44 -54.46 9.68
CA SER A 106 -7.09 -55.02 9.96
C SER A 106 -6.15 -54.88 8.74
N ASN A 107 -4.85 -55.20 8.93
CA ASN A 107 -3.78 -55.46 7.93
C ASN A 107 -3.18 -54.24 7.18
N GLY A 108 -1.85 -54.05 7.07
CA GLY A 108 -0.72 -54.78 7.67
C GLY A 108 0.63 -54.49 6.95
N VAL A 109 1.75 -54.80 7.62
CA VAL A 109 3.16 -54.82 7.15
C VAL A 109 3.92 -53.47 7.10
N THR A 110 5.04 -53.45 7.85
CA THR A 110 6.12 -52.45 7.85
C THR A 110 7.35 -52.96 7.09
N VAL A 111 7.94 -52.14 6.21
CA VAL A 111 9.38 -52.21 5.83
C VAL A 111 9.88 -50.77 5.63
N THR A 112 11.16 -50.54 5.90
CA THR A 112 11.85 -49.24 5.92
C THR A 112 12.39 -48.79 4.56
N ASP A 113 12.93 -47.56 4.57
CA ASP A 113 14.01 -47.01 3.72
C ASP A 113 13.67 -46.18 2.46
N GLU A 114 14.05 -44.90 2.60
CA GLU A 114 14.67 -43.96 1.64
C GLU A 114 13.92 -43.40 0.39
N ASP A 115 14.02 -42.06 0.28
CA ASP A 115 14.02 -41.19 -0.90
C ASP A 115 12.90 -41.23 -1.99
N ASP A 116 11.97 -40.26 -1.91
CA ASP A 116 11.72 -39.29 -3.01
C ASP A 116 10.92 -38.05 -2.52
N TRP A 117 11.60 -36.93 -2.23
CA TRP A 117 10.96 -35.66 -1.82
C TRP A 117 10.31 -34.90 -3.01
N ARG A 118 9.32 -35.52 -3.68
CA ARG A 118 8.49 -34.81 -4.67
C ARG A 118 7.53 -33.83 -4.01
N ARG A 119 8.04 -32.62 -3.71
CA ARG A 119 7.22 -31.45 -3.38
C ARG A 119 6.32 -31.11 -4.58
N LYS A 120 5.10 -31.65 -4.59
CA LYS A 120 4.01 -31.13 -5.43
C LYS A 120 3.78 -29.67 -5.03
N SER A 121 3.89 -28.76 -5.99
CA SER A 121 3.57 -27.34 -5.80
C SER A 121 2.10 -27.19 -5.41
N GLY A 122 1.84 -26.87 -4.14
CA GLY A 122 0.52 -26.48 -3.68
C GLY A 122 0.09 -25.14 -4.31
N PRO A 123 -1.21 -24.86 -4.42
CA PRO A 123 -1.69 -23.57 -4.94
C PRO A 123 -1.29 -22.44 -3.98
N THR A 124 -0.71 -21.38 -4.53
CA THR A 124 -0.38 -20.16 -3.78
C THR A 124 -1.66 -19.54 -3.22
N ILE A 125 -1.82 -19.54 -1.89
CA ILE A 125 -3.01 -18.97 -1.25
C ILE A 125 -2.93 -17.44 -1.34
N VAL A 126 -3.82 -16.84 -2.14
CA VAL A 126 -3.91 -15.38 -2.31
C VAL A 126 -4.77 -14.79 -1.19
N GLU A 127 -4.17 -14.57 -0.01
CA GLU A 127 -4.85 -13.89 1.11
C GLU A 127 -4.97 -12.37 0.90
N SER A 128 -5.98 -11.94 0.13
CA SER A 128 -6.42 -10.54 0.17
C SER A 128 -7.18 -10.27 1.48
N ARG A 129 -6.50 -9.76 2.51
CA ARG A 129 -7.13 -9.38 3.78
C ARG A 129 -7.88 -8.06 3.63
N GLN A 130 -9.07 -8.11 3.01
CA GLN A 130 -9.95 -6.94 2.88
C GLN A 130 -10.29 -6.39 4.26
N LEU A 131 -9.76 -5.21 4.57
CA LEU A 131 -9.96 -4.51 5.83
C LEU A 131 -11.38 -3.92 5.89
N THR A 132 -12.00 -3.93 7.07
CA THR A 132 -13.24 -3.18 7.33
C THR A 132 -13.02 -1.69 7.09
N LYS A 133 -14.08 -0.93 6.76
CA LYS A 133 -14.02 0.54 6.63
C LYS A 133 -13.45 1.23 7.88
N ARG A 134 -13.73 0.68 9.08
CA ARG A 134 -13.15 1.13 10.35
C ARG A 134 -11.64 0.89 10.40
N GLN A 135 -11.19 -0.35 10.14
CA GLN A 135 -9.76 -0.68 10.10
C GLN A 135 -8.99 0.11 9.03
N LEU A 136 -9.58 0.38 7.87
CA LEU A 136 -8.99 1.25 6.84
C LEU A 136 -8.83 2.69 7.35
N SER A 137 -9.85 3.21 8.04
CA SER A 137 -9.82 4.56 8.61
C SER A 137 -8.77 4.69 9.72
N ASP A 138 -8.68 3.70 10.62
CA ASP A 138 -7.70 3.62 11.69
C ASP A 138 -6.26 3.47 11.13
N MET A 139 -6.09 2.63 10.10
CA MET A 139 -4.81 2.46 9.38
C MET A 139 -4.38 3.76 8.70
N ALA A 140 -5.26 4.40 7.93
CA ALA A 140 -4.97 5.68 7.28
C ALA A 140 -4.67 6.79 8.31
N TRP A 141 -5.34 6.80 9.45
CA TRP A 141 -5.02 7.71 10.56
C TRP A 141 -3.61 7.47 11.12
N ASN A 142 -3.26 6.23 11.42
CA ASN A 142 -1.94 5.88 11.96
C ASN A 142 -0.81 6.19 10.96
N VAL A 143 -0.97 5.85 9.68
CA VAL A 143 0.01 6.20 8.62
C VAL A 143 0.20 7.72 8.51
N ARG A 144 -0.87 8.52 8.56
CA ARG A 144 -0.80 9.99 8.53
C ARG A 144 -0.14 10.57 9.78
N LYS A 145 -0.45 10.04 10.96
CA LYS A 145 0.17 10.42 12.25
C LYS A 145 1.67 10.12 12.24
N LEU A 146 2.07 8.96 11.71
CA LEU A 146 3.46 8.53 11.60
C LEU A 146 4.21 9.35 10.55
N SER A 147 3.62 9.66 9.39
CA SER A 147 4.21 10.58 8.40
C SER A 147 4.56 11.92 9.04
N LYS A 148 3.60 12.58 9.71
CA LYS A 148 3.84 13.87 10.40
C LYS A 148 4.94 13.81 11.46
N LYS A 149 5.12 12.67 12.14
CA LYS A 149 6.27 12.46 13.05
C LYS A 149 7.59 12.38 12.26
N LEU A 150 7.65 11.56 11.21
CA LEU A 150 8.84 11.38 10.37
C LEU A 150 9.25 12.66 9.63
N ASP A 151 8.29 13.50 9.23
CA ASP A 151 8.54 14.82 8.62
C ASP A 151 9.29 15.78 9.56
N SER A 152 9.29 15.52 10.88
CA SER A 152 10.06 16.29 11.87
C SER A 152 11.38 15.63 12.25
N ILE A 153 11.47 14.30 12.27
CA ILE A 153 12.59 13.52 12.82
C ILE A 153 13.64 13.18 11.73
N LYS A 154 14.91 12.96 12.12
CA LYS A 154 15.90 12.26 11.27
C LYS A 154 16.03 10.80 11.73
N LEU A 155 15.90 9.86 10.81
CA LEU A 155 16.05 8.43 11.09
C LEU A 155 17.51 8.00 10.90
N LYS A 156 18.18 7.61 11.98
CA LYS A 156 19.49 6.96 11.92
C LYS A 156 19.31 5.45 11.76
N LEU A 157 19.54 4.97 10.55
CA LEU A 157 19.35 3.56 10.18
C LEU A 157 20.65 2.78 10.33
N SER A 158 20.60 1.60 10.96
CA SER A 158 21.74 0.67 11.01
C SER A 158 21.80 -0.19 9.74
N VAL A 159 22.17 0.45 8.62
CA VAL A 159 22.18 -0.19 7.29
C VAL A 159 23.28 -1.25 7.19
N LYS A 160 22.93 -2.48 6.80
CA LYS A 160 23.88 -3.55 6.46
C LYS A 160 23.69 -4.04 5.02
N ASN A 161 22.43 -4.25 4.61
CA ASN A 161 22.08 -4.73 3.28
C ASN A 161 21.54 -3.58 2.43
N VAL A 162 22.34 -3.16 1.44
CA VAL A 162 22.01 -2.11 0.47
C VAL A 162 21.57 -2.74 -0.84
N PHE A 163 20.37 -2.37 -1.30
CA PHE A 163 19.79 -2.83 -2.55
C PHE A 163 19.94 -1.78 -3.66
N LEU A 164 20.63 -2.12 -4.76
CA LEU A 164 20.78 -1.24 -5.92
C LEU A 164 19.80 -1.63 -7.03
N VAL A 165 18.96 -0.67 -7.43
CA VAL A 165 18.07 -0.78 -8.60
C VAL A 165 18.52 0.21 -9.67
N THR A 166 18.64 -0.25 -10.90
CA THR A 166 19.16 0.57 -12.01
C THR A 166 18.15 0.60 -13.15
N LYS A 167 18.17 1.66 -13.96
CA LYS A 167 17.41 1.70 -15.22
C LYS A 167 17.91 0.60 -16.16
N ALA A 168 17.00 -0.19 -16.72
CA ALA A 168 17.32 -1.19 -17.74
C ALA A 168 17.45 -0.55 -19.14
N GLY A 169 18.30 -1.14 -19.99
CA GLY A 169 18.49 -0.70 -21.39
C GLY A 169 19.18 0.66 -21.55
N ASP A 170 20.02 1.07 -20.58
CA ASP A 170 20.75 2.32 -20.62
C ASP A 170 22.19 2.12 -20.09
N ASP A 171 23.12 1.91 -21.00
CA ASP A 171 24.50 1.51 -20.69
C ASP A 171 25.26 2.60 -19.92
N SER A 172 24.86 3.87 -20.08
CA SER A 172 25.43 4.98 -19.31
C SER A 172 25.22 4.80 -17.80
N VAL A 173 24.10 4.21 -17.40
CA VAL A 173 23.73 3.94 -16.01
C VAL A 173 24.61 2.85 -15.40
N ILE A 174 25.15 1.93 -16.20
CA ILE A 174 26.01 0.84 -15.73
C ILE A 174 27.32 1.41 -15.17
N THR A 175 27.90 2.41 -15.84
CA THR A 175 29.10 3.11 -15.36
C THR A 175 28.85 3.84 -14.03
N PHE A 176 27.69 4.49 -13.87
CA PHE A 176 27.32 5.12 -12.59
C PHE A 176 27.05 4.09 -11.49
N THR A 177 26.47 2.94 -11.84
CA THR A 177 26.25 1.82 -10.92
C THR A 177 27.57 1.25 -10.41
N ARG A 178 28.55 1.03 -11.29
CA ARG A 178 29.90 0.60 -10.91
C ARG A 178 30.51 1.56 -9.87
N LYS A 179 30.47 2.87 -10.12
CA LYS A 179 30.99 3.90 -9.19
C LYS A 179 30.28 3.90 -7.84
N ALA A 180 28.96 3.69 -7.82
CA ALA A 180 28.19 3.59 -6.58
C ALA A 180 28.55 2.31 -5.80
N THR A 181 28.65 1.17 -6.48
CA THR A 181 29.04 -0.13 -5.89
C THR A 181 30.47 -0.09 -5.35
N GLU A 182 31.43 0.43 -6.11
CA GLU A 182 32.83 0.63 -5.70
C GLU A 182 32.92 1.49 -4.43
N TRP A 183 32.20 2.61 -4.39
CA TRP A 183 32.14 3.48 -3.22
C TRP A 183 31.53 2.78 -1.99
N LEU A 184 30.45 2.00 -2.16
CA LEU A 184 29.82 1.22 -1.09
C LEU A 184 30.71 0.06 -0.59
N LEU A 185 31.58 -0.48 -1.43
CA LEU A 185 32.48 -1.59 -1.09
C LEU A 185 33.82 -1.12 -0.50
N SER A 186 34.17 0.17 -0.65
CA SER A 186 35.43 0.76 -0.17
C SER A 186 35.75 0.48 1.32
N LYS A 187 37.04 0.29 1.64
CA LYS A 187 37.53 0.04 3.01
C LYS A 187 37.43 1.24 3.96
N ASP A 188 37.30 2.46 3.42
CA ASP A 188 37.27 3.72 4.18
C ASP A 188 35.95 3.96 4.92
N ARG A 189 35.19 2.90 5.22
CA ARG A 189 33.85 2.95 5.79
C ARG A 189 33.83 2.22 7.13
N ASP A 190 33.31 2.91 8.15
CA ASP A 190 33.20 2.40 9.52
C ASP A 190 32.32 1.13 9.62
N THR A 191 31.49 0.87 8.61
CA THR A 191 30.58 -0.29 8.54
C THR A 191 30.77 -1.02 7.21
N GLN A 192 30.85 -2.36 7.27
CA GLN A 192 30.90 -3.21 6.07
C GLN A 192 29.48 -3.42 5.54
N TYR A 193 29.20 -2.90 4.34
CA TYR A 193 27.93 -3.10 3.65
C TYR A 193 27.96 -4.32 2.73
N ASN A 194 26.85 -5.06 2.69
CA ASN A 194 26.51 -6.01 1.64
C ASN A 194 25.76 -5.27 0.53
N VAL A 195 26.21 -5.41 -0.71
CA VAL A 195 25.68 -4.67 -1.86
C VAL A 195 25.05 -5.65 -2.83
N TYR A 196 23.75 -5.48 -3.07
CA TYR A 196 22.97 -6.32 -3.97
C TYR A 196 22.73 -5.61 -5.30
N VAL A 197 23.21 -6.20 -6.38
CA VAL A 197 23.15 -5.67 -7.76
C VAL A 197 22.37 -6.63 -8.66
N GLU A 198 21.70 -6.12 -9.69
CA GLU A 198 20.88 -6.95 -10.59
C GLU A 198 21.75 -7.94 -11.38
N ASN A 199 21.33 -9.21 -11.47
CA ASN A 199 22.10 -10.31 -12.06
C ASN A 199 22.63 -10.01 -13.48
N ARG A 200 21.83 -9.31 -14.32
CA ARG A 200 22.24 -8.90 -15.68
C ARG A 200 23.53 -8.06 -15.73
N LEU A 201 23.97 -7.46 -14.62
CA LEU A 201 25.18 -6.65 -14.54
C LEU A 201 26.44 -7.48 -14.24
N GLU A 202 26.31 -8.71 -13.74
CA GLU A 202 27.45 -9.61 -13.45
C GLU A 202 28.28 -9.87 -14.71
N ALA A 203 27.60 -10.23 -15.81
CA ALA A 203 28.22 -10.52 -17.09
C ALA A 203 28.57 -9.28 -17.95
N HIS A 204 28.27 -8.05 -17.49
CA HIS A 204 28.42 -6.86 -18.32
C HIS A 204 29.84 -6.28 -18.29
N PRO A 205 30.48 -6.02 -19.45
CA PRO A 205 31.88 -5.59 -19.50
C PRO A 205 32.14 -4.25 -18.79
N ASP A 206 31.22 -3.29 -18.87
CA ASP A 206 31.41 -1.98 -18.20
C ASP A 206 31.33 -2.06 -16.67
N PHE A 207 30.53 -3.00 -16.14
CA PHE A 207 30.42 -3.22 -14.69
C PHE A 207 31.65 -3.97 -14.16
N ALA A 208 32.10 -4.98 -14.91
CA ALA A 208 33.29 -5.79 -14.63
C ALA A 208 33.37 -6.27 -13.17
N ALA A 209 32.41 -7.10 -12.74
CA ALA A 209 32.34 -7.61 -11.37
C ALA A 209 33.66 -8.20 -10.86
N SER A 210 34.37 -8.96 -11.71
CA SER A 210 35.69 -9.54 -11.39
C SER A 210 36.75 -8.47 -11.07
N GLN A 211 36.79 -7.36 -11.81
CA GLN A 211 37.74 -6.26 -11.55
C GLN A 211 37.46 -5.57 -10.21
N LEU A 212 36.17 -5.45 -9.82
CA LEU A 212 35.80 -4.91 -8.51
C LEU A 212 36.22 -5.86 -7.37
N MET A 213 36.12 -7.18 -7.57
CA MET A 213 36.57 -8.18 -6.60
C MET A 213 38.11 -8.28 -6.51
N GLU A 214 38.81 -8.09 -7.63
CA GLU A 214 40.29 -8.04 -7.68
C GLU A 214 40.84 -6.77 -7.00
N ALA A 215 40.25 -5.61 -7.28
CA ALA A 215 40.64 -4.34 -6.68
C ALA A 215 40.36 -4.31 -5.17
N GLU A 216 39.27 -4.93 -4.73
CA GLU A 216 38.91 -5.05 -3.32
C GLU A 216 38.63 -6.50 -2.91
N PRO A 217 39.66 -7.27 -2.49
CA PRO A 217 39.49 -8.64 -2.00
C PRO A 217 38.54 -8.75 -0.80
N SER A 218 38.31 -7.64 -0.08
CA SER A 218 37.33 -7.55 0.99
C SER A 218 35.88 -7.60 0.51
N ALA A 219 35.61 -7.39 -0.78
CA ALA A 219 34.28 -7.42 -1.38
C ALA A 219 33.80 -8.85 -1.69
N ALA A 220 34.69 -9.84 -1.68
CA ALA A 220 34.35 -11.25 -1.86
C ALA A 220 33.30 -11.70 -0.82
N GLY A 221 32.11 -12.07 -1.28
CA GLY A 221 30.96 -12.44 -0.43
C GLY A 221 30.04 -11.28 0.02
N ARG A 222 30.48 -10.02 -0.13
CA ARG A 222 29.69 -8.80 0.15
C ARG A 222 28.94 -8.28 -1.08
N LEU A 223 29.56 -8.37 -2.27
CA LEU A 223 28.85 -8.16 -3.54
C LEU A 223 28.00 -9.40 -3.84
N ARG A 224 26.70 -9.20 -4.07
CA ARG A 224 25.72 -10.26 -4.35
C ARG A 224 24.83 -9.86 -5.51
N PHE A 225 24.35 -10.85 -6.24
CA PHE A 225 23.45 -10.65 -7.37
C PHE A 225 22.01 -11.02 -7.03
N TRP A 226 21.05 -10.27 -7.56
CA TRP A 226 19.62 -10.49 -7.34
C TRP A 226 18.85 -10.62 -8.65
N ASP A 227 17.77 -11.42 -8.60
CA ASP A 227 16.78 -11.62 -9.63
C ASP A 227 15.36 -11.39 -9.08
N VAL A 228 14.38 -11.23 -9.97
CA VAL A 228 12.96 -11.03 -9.57
C VAL A 228 12.44 -12.16 -8.66
N LYS A 229 12.87 -13.41 -8.89
CA LYS A 229 12.54 -14.56 -8.03
C LYS A 229 13.15 -14.43 -6.63
N PHE A 230 14.43 -14.05 -6.55
CA PHE A 230 15.12 -13.80 -5.28
C PHE A 230 14.41 -12.71 -4.47
N MET A 231 13.90 -11.66 -5.12
CA MET A 231 13.14 -10.60 -4.47
C MET A 231 11.82 -11.08 -3.87
N GLN A 232 11.11 -12.02 -4.51
CA GLN A 232 9.87 -12.57 -3.99
C GLN A 232 10.06 -13.34 -2.66
N GLU A 233 11.21 -14.00 -2.48
CA GLU A 233 11.53 -14.78 -1.28
C GLU A 233 12.23 -13.92 -0.20
N HIS A 234 13.08 -12.96 -0.60
CA HIS A 234 14.01 -12.28 0.30
C HIS A 234 13.80 -10.76 0.44
N ALA A 235 12.71 -10.16 -0.04
CA ALA A 235 12.44 -8.71 0.11
C ALA A 235 12.59 -8.16 1.55
N HIS A 236 12.41 -9.01 2.58
CA HIS A 236 12.52 -8.64 3.98
C HIS A 236 13.96 -8.45 4.50
N ILE A 237 15.02 -8.78 3.74
CA ILE A 237 16.41 -8.69 4.22
C ILE A 237 17.03 -7.30 4.04
N PHE A 238 16.41 -6.40 3.27
CA PHE A 238 17.00 -5.15 2.83
C PHE A 238 16.70 -4.00 3.79
N ASP A 239 17.74 -3.26 4.18
CA ASP A 239 17.61 -2.14 5.13
C ASP A 239 17.43 -0.80 4.39
N PHE A 240 17.99 -0.69 3.19
CA PHE A 240 18.08 0.56 2.42
C PHE A 240 18.11 0.28 0.92
N VAL A 241 17.40 1.09 0.12
CA VAL A 241 17.37 0.98 -1.34
C VAL A 241 17.97 2.23 -1.98
N ILE A 242 18.81 2.05 -3.00
CA ILE A 242 19.34 3.13 -3.84
C ILE A 242 18.87 2.88 -5.27
N THR A 243 18.20 3.86 -5.88
CA THR A 243 17.72 3.76 -7.27
C THR A 243 18.49 4.73 -8.18
N LEU A 244 19.06 4.21 -9.27
CA LEU A 244 19.80 4.97 -10.27
C LEU A 244 18.99 5.07 -11.57
N GLY A 245 18.43 6.24 -11.88
CA GLY A 245 17.65 6.44 -13.11
C GLY A 245 16.65 7.58 -13.06
N GLY A 246 15.39 7.29 -13.37
CA GLY A 246 14.27 8.23 -13.39
C GLY A 246 13.08 7.70 -12.58
N ASP A 247 11.95 8.41 -12.63
CA ASP A 247 10.73 8.02 -11.88
C ASP A 247 10.27 6.59 -12.21
N GLY A 248 10.45 6.13 -13.46
CA GLY A 248 10.18 4.75 -13.85
C GLY A 248 11.01 3.69 -13.10
N THR A 249 12.23 4.00 -12.65
CA THR A 249 13.06 3.12 -11.80
C THR A 249 12.50 3.06 -10.37
N VAL A 250 11.90 4.15 -9.89
CA VAL A 250 11.23 4.19 -8.57
C VAL A 250 9.94 3.35 -8.60
N LEU A 251 9.16 3.43 -9.69
CA LEU A 251 8.00 2.54 -9.91
C LEU A 251 8.41 1.06 -10.00
N TYR A 252 9.55 0.74 -10.65
CA TYR A 252 10.07 -0.63 -10.62
C TYR A 252 10.35 -1.09 -9.19
N THR A 253 10.95 -0.21 -8.38
CA THR A 253 11.25 -0.50 -6.97
C THR A 253 9.98 -0.76 -6.17
N SER A 254 8.93 0.06 -6.33
CA SER A 254 7.62 -0.20 -5.69
C SER A 254 7.03 -1.54 -6.13
N CYS A 255 7.15 -1.88 -7.42
CA CYS A 255 6.70 -3.15 -7.99
C CYS A 255 7.44 -4.36 -7.40
N LEU A 256 8.75 -4.27 -7.16
CA LEU A 256 9.54 -5.31 -6.49
C LEU A 256 9.16 -5.50 -5.01
N PHE A 257 8.83 -4.41 -4.30
CA PHE A 257 8.46 -4.44 -2.88
C PHE A 257 6.93 -4.40 -2.67
N GLN A 258 6.26 -5.52 -2.94
CA GLN A 258 4.81 -5.70 -2.75
C GLN A 258 4.33 -5.66 -1.30
N HIS A 259 5.23 -5.59 -0.32
CA HIS A 259 4.92 -5.45 1.10
C HIS A 259 5.74 -4.30 1.70
N VAL A 260 6.47 -4.58 2.78
CA VAL A 260 7.41 -3.68 3.45
C VAL A 260 8.41 -3.09 2.45
N VAL A 261 8.43 -1.76 2.36
CA VAL A 261 9.37 -0.99 1.52
C VAL A 261 10.46 -0.38 2.41
N PRO A 262 11.75 -0.71 2.24
CA PRO A 262 12.84 -0.02 2.92
C PRO A 262 12.97 1.42 2.41
N PRO A 263 13.56 2.36 3.17
CA PRO A 263 13.79 3.73 2.71
C PRO A 263 14.53 3.77 1.36
N VAL A 264 13.93 4.44 0.38
CA VAL A 264 14.40 4.51 -1.00
C VAL A 264 15.04 5.86 -1.27
N LEU A 265 16.32 5.86 -1.64
CA LEU A 265 17.07 7.05 -2.05
C LEU A 265 17.23 7.06 -3.57
N SER A 266 16.66 8.06 -4.22
CA SER A 266 16.53 8.08 -5.69
C SER A 266 17.36 9.16 -6.37
N PHE A 267 18.42 8.72 -7.07
CA PHE A 267 19.28 9.57 -7.89
C PHE A 267 18.73 9.74 -9.32
N SER A 268 18.63 11.01 -9.75
CA SER A 268 18.41 11.39 -11.15
C SER A 268 19.73 11.36 -11.93
N LEU A 269 19.73 10.72 -13.10
CA LEU A 269 20.88 10.67 -14.03
C LEU A 269 20.68 11.55 -15.28
N GLY A 270 19.68 12.42 -15.29
CA GLY A 270 19.32 13.27 -16.43
C GLY A 270 18.40 14.41 -16.00
N SER A 271 17.20 14.50 -16.59
CA SER A 271 16.16 15.40 -16.07
C SER A 271 15.73 14.97 -14.65
N LEU A 272 15.49 15.97 -13.79
CA LEU A 272 14.91 15.74 -12.47
C LEU A 272 13.46 15.29 -12.62
N GLY A 273 13.08 14.21 -11.94
CA GLY A 273 11.71 13.71 -11.90
C GLY A 273 10.92 14.24 -10.71
N PHE A 274 9.68 13.78 -10.57
CA PHE A 274 8.87 14.06 -9.39
C PHE A 274 9.26 13.19 -8.20
N LEU A 275 9.88 12.02 -8.43
CA LEU A 275 10.35 11.09 -7.41
C LEU A 275 11.86 11.12 -7.22
N THR A 276 12.65 11.30 -8.29
CA THR A 276 14.11 11.43 -8.19
C THR A 276 14.51 12.82 -7.67
N LYS A 277 15.08 12.88 -6.46
CA LYS A 277 15.42 14.14 -5.77
C LYS A 277 16.92 14.43 -5.68
N PHE A 278 17.77 13.44 -5.89
CA PHE A 278 19.22 13.59 -5.71
C PHE A 278 19.96 13.64 -7.05
N ASP A 279 20.87 14.60 -7.22
CA ASP A 279 21.80 14.59 -8.35
C ASP A 279 22.94 13.60 -8.08
N PHE A 280 23.18 12.68 -9.02
CA PHE A 280 24.28 11.71 -8.91
C PHE A 280 25.66 12.39 -8.86
N ASN A 281 25.85 13.60 -9.39
CA ASN A 281 27.15 14.28 -9.31
C ASN A 281 27.66 14.46 -7.85
N ASN A 282 26.75 14.51 -6.87
CA ASN A 282 27.06 14.65 -5.45
C ASN A 282 26.84 13.35 -4.63
N TYR A 283 26.73 12.18 -5.28
CA TYR A 283 26.33 10.92 -4.64
C TYR A 283 27.13 10.58 -3.38
N GLN A 284 28.45 10.77 -3.39
CA GLN A 284 29.33 10.44 -2.26
C GLN A 284 28.95 11.22 -1.00
N LYS A 285 28.80 12.54 -1.12
CA LYS A 285 28.41 13.43 0.00
C LYS A 285 26.99 13.11 0.50
N THR A 286 26.09 12.83 -0.44
CA THR A 286 24.70 12.45 -0.14
C THR A 286 24.64 11.16 0.67
N LEU A 287 25.36 10.11 0.26
CA LEU A 287 25.37 8.82 0.94
C LEU A 287 26.13 8.87 2.27
N ASP A 288 27.28 9.56 2.34
CA ASP A 288 28.01 9.75 3.60
C ASP A 288 27.12 10.43 4.66
N SER A 289 26.42 11.50 4.30
CA SER A 289 25.53 12.21 5.23
C SER A 289 24.26 11.40 5.55
N ALA A 290 23.70 10.66 4.59
CA ALA A 290 22.56 9.76 4.83
C ALA A 290 22.88 8.67 5.85
N PHE A 291 24.06 8.05 5.79
CA PHE A 291 24.47 6.99 6.72
C PHE A 291 25.00 7.52 8.07
N LYS A 292 25.69 8.66 8.10
CA LYS A 292 26.25 9.24 9.35
C LYS A 292 25.23 10.03 10.16
N ASP A 293 24.55 10.97 9.51
CA ASP A 293 23.64 11.95 10.12
C ASP A 293 22.17 11.50 10.14
N GLY A 294 21.87 10.43 9.41
CA GLY A 294 20.53 9.90 9.22
C GLY A 294 19.73 10.55 8.09
N VAL A 295 18.63 9.91 7.72
CA VAL A 295 17.76 10.28 6.60
C VAL A 295 16.44 10.90 7.08
N ALA A 296 15.95 11.91 6.35
CA ALA A 296 14.55 12.31 6.43
C ALA A 296 13.74 11.44 5.45
N VAL A 297 12.57 10.96 5.86
CA VAL A 297 11.72 10.08 5.05
C VAL A 297 10.31 10.67 4.95
N SER A 298 9.83 10.82 3.72
CA SER A 298 8.43 11.17 3.39
C SER A 298 7.70 9.89 2.97
N LEU A 299 6.54 9.63 3.58
CA LEU A 299 5.70 8.48 3.24
C LEU A 299 4.74 8.86 2.11
N ARG A 300 4.72 8.05 1.05
CA ARG A 300 3.78 8.21 -0.07
C ARG A 300 2.70 7.15 -0.02
N LEU A 301 1.47 7.58 -0.23
CA LEU A 301 0.33 6.68 -0.39
C LEU A 301 0.58 5.71 -1.56
N ARG A 302 0.30 4.43 -1.32
CA ARG A 302 0.16 3.38 -2.33
C ARG A 302 -1.27 2.86 -2.31
N PHE A 303 -1.74 2.28 -3.41
CA PHE A 303 -2.99 1.51 -3.39
C PHE A 303 -2.71 0.02 -3.32
N GLU A 304 -3.55 -0.67 -2.56
CA GLU A 304 -3.75 -2.12 -2.67
C GLU A 304 -4.89 -2.36 -3.66
N CYS A 305 -4.57 -3.01 -4.77
CA CYS A 305 -5.53 -3.37 -5.82
C CYS A 305 -5.77 -4.88 -5.79
N THR A 306 -7.03 -5.30 -5.66
CA THR A 306 -7.43 -6.72 -5.68
C THR A 306 -8.34 -7.00 -6.86
N ILE A 307 -7.92 -7.91 -7.74
CA ILE A 307 -8.70 -8.41 -8.88
C ILE A 307 -9.69 -9.45 -8.38
N MET A 308 -10.98 -9.20 -8.58
CA MET A 308 -12.08 -10.06 -8.15
C MET A 308 -12.75 -10.67 -9.37
N ARG A 309 -12.72 -12.00 -9.46
CA ARG A 309 -13.31 -12.77 -10.56
C ARG A 309 -14.70 -13.25 -10.21
N SER A 310 -15.64 -13.12 -11.14
CA SER A 310 -16.99 -13.67 -10.98
C SER A 310 -16.93 -15.20 -10.89
N ASN A 311 -17.60 -15.77 -9.89
CA ASN A 311 -17.79 -17.21 -9.82
C ASN A 311 -18.89 -17.66 -10.80
N CYS A 312 -18.67 -18.78 -11.50
CA CYS A 312 -19.72 -19.40 -12.31
C CYS A 312 -20.80 -19.97 -11.39
N ARG A 313 -22.07 -19.57 -11.60
CA ARG A 313 -23.21 -20.27 -11.00
C ARG A 313 -23.48 -21.55 -11.80
N THR A 314 -23.58 -22.69 -11.11
CA THR A 314 -23.85 -24.01 -11.69
C THR A 314 -25.34 -24.36 -11.78
N ASP A 315 -26.22 -23.39 -11.54
CA ASP A 315 -27.66 -23.63 -11.37
C ASP A 315 -28.46 -23.22 -12.61
N ASP A 316 -28.43 -24.09 -13.63
CA ASP A 316 -29.20 -23.98 -14.88
C ASP A 316 -30.68 -24.43 -14.69
N SER A 317 -31.27 -24.20 -13.51
CA SER A 317 -32.64 -24.63 -13.17
C SER A 317 -33.75 -23.70 -13.68
N LEU A 318 -33.64 -23.26 -14.94
CA LEU A 318 -34.71 -22.95 -15.92
C LEU A 318 -35.99 -22.18 -15.50
N THR A 319 -36.03 -21.53 -14.34
CA THR A 319 -37.19 -20.76 -13.86
C THR A 319 -36.75 -19.41 -13.31
N HIS A 320 -37.04 -18.34 -14.06
CA HIS A 320 -36.60 -16.97 -13.81
C HIS A 320 -35.06 -16.79 -13.69
N ALA A 321 -34.36 -17.00 -14.81
CA ALA A 321 -33.02 -16.47 -14.99
C ALA A 321 -33.05 -14.92 -14.95
N LYS A 322 -33.00 -14.34 -13.74
CA LYS A 322 -32.65 -12.92 -13.55
C LYS A 322 -31.32 -12.70 -14.28
N LYS A 323 -31.31 -11.78 -15.25
CA LYS A 323 -30.07 -11.30 -15.89
C LYS A 323 -29.14 -10.85 -14.77
N ARG A 324 -27.91 -11.40 -14.72
CA ARG A 324 -26.94 -11.00 -13.69
C ARG A 324 -26.68 -9.50 -13.80
N ASP A 325 -26.72 -8.83 -12.67
CA ASP A 325 -26.44 -7.41 -12.54
C ASP A 325 -25.33 -7.26 -11.49
N LEU A 326 -24.27 -6.55 -11.86
CA LEU A 326 -23.12 -6.35 -10.99
C LEU A 326 -23.48 -5.38 -9.85
N VAL A 327 -24.42 -4.47 -10.06
CA VAL A 327 -24.97 -3.60 -9.01
C VAL A 327 -25.72 -4.42 -7.95
N GLU A 328 -26.60 -5.35 -8.34
CA GLU A 328 -27.28 -6.29 -7.41
C GLU A 328 -26.27 -7.23 -6.69
N GLU A 329 -25.17 -7.63 -7.34
CA GLU A 329 -24.14 -8.52 -6.77
C GLU A 329 -23.15 -7.80 -5.84
N LEU A 330 -22.91 -6.50 -6.03
CA LEU A 330 -22.01 -5.71 -5.16
C LEU A 330 -22.74 -4.99 -4.02
N ILE A 331 -23.87 -4.35 -4.31
CA ILE A 331 -24.59 -3.49 -3.34
C ILE A 331 -25.69 -4.25 -2.61
N GLY A 332 -26.28 -5.27 -3.25
CA GLY A 332 -27.47 -5.96 -2.74
C GLY A 332 -27.23 -6.80 -1.48
N GLU A 333 -28.29 -6.95 -0.70
CA GLU A 333 -28.34 -7.76 0.53
C GLU A 333 -28.04 -9.24 0.25
N GLU A 334 -27.32 -9.93 1.15
CA GLU A 334 -27.04 -11.36 0.99
C GLU A 334 -28.28 -12.24 1.14
N VAL A 335 -28.32 -13.28 0.31
CA VAL A 335 -28.92 -14.57 0.70
C VAL A 335 -27.74 -15.39 1.22
N GLU A 336 -27.83 -15.92 2.44
CA GLU A 336 -26.71 -16.55 3.13
C GLU A 336 -26.03 -17.65 2.28
N GLY A 337 -24.69 -17.64 2.26
CA GLY A 337 -23.89 -18.78 1.79
C GLY A 337 -23.36 -18.74 0.35
N THR A 338 -23.58 -17.68 -0.44
CA THR A 338 -23.03 -17.60 -1.82
C THR A 338 -22.06 -16.43 -2.04
N LEU A 339 -20.75 -16.71 -1.97
CA LEU A 339 -19.70 -15.81 -2.44
C LEU A 339 -19.82 -15.64 -3.97
N THR A 340 -20.22 -14.46 -4.41
CA THR A 340 -20.39 -14.14 -5.85
C THR A 340 -19.07 -14.09 -6.62
N HIS A 341 -17.98 -13.72 -5.94
CA HIS A 341 -16.66 -13.50 -6.53
C HIS A 341 -15.54 -14.10 -5.68
N LYS A 342 -14.36 -14.27 -6.29
CA LYS A 342 -13.12 -14.71 -5.62
C LYS A 342 -11.94 -13.78 -5.96
N PRO A 343 -11.01 -13.52 -5.02
CA PRO A 343 -9.78 -12.82 -5.34
C PRO A 343 -8.88 -13.72 -6.20
N GLU A 344 -8.35 -13.17 -7.29
CA GLU A 344 -7.32 -13.84 -8.12
C GLU A 344 -5.92 -13.34 -7.77
N LYS A 345 -5.75 -12.02 -7.66
CA LYS A 345 -4.44 -11.40 -7.47
C LYS A 345 -4.55 -10.07 -6.73
N VAL A 346 -3.57 -9.81 -5.86
CA VAL A 346 -3.36 -8.55 -5.16
C VAL A 346 -2.08 -7.89 -5.69
N VAL A 347 -2.12 -6.58 -5.93
CA VAL A 347 -0.98 -5.78 -6.39
C VAL A 347 -0.92 -4.46 -5.61
N GLN A 348 0.27 -4.07 -5.16
CA GLN A 348 0.54 -2.74 -4.63
C GLN A 348 1.08 -1.83 -5.76
N ILE A 349 0.51 -0.63 -5.87
CA ILE A 349 0.91 0.38 -6.87
C ILE A 349 1.20 1.74 -6.22
N LEU A 350 2.04 2.56 -6.85
CA LEU A 350 2.45 3.87 -6.33
C LEU A 350 1.77 5.05 -7.02
N ASN A 351 1.54 4.99 -8.32
CA ASN A 351 0.96 6.08 -9.10
C ASN A 351 -0.53 5.87 -9.34
N ASP A 352 -0.87 4.93 -10.21
CA ASP A 352 -2.22 4.83 -10.77
C ASP A 352 -2.57 3.42 -11.23
N VAL A 353 -3.87 3.15 -11.19
CA VAL A 353 -4.49 2.01 -11.87
C VAL A 353 -5.47 2.51 -12.91
N VAL A 354 -5.34 1.97 -14.10
CA VAL A 354 -6.12 2.37 -15.28
C VAL A 354 -6.93 1.18 -15.73
N LEU A 355 -8.24 1.32 -15.84
CA LEU A 355 -9.09 0.35 -16.53
C LEU A 355 -9.45 0.93 -17.90
N ASP A 356 -8.89 0.38 -18.98
CA ASP A 356 -9.10 0.84 -20.35
C ASP A 356 -9.77 -0.22 -21.24
N ARG A 357 -10.30 0.18 -22.40
CA ARG A 357 -10.92 -0.75 -23.38
C ARG A 357 -9.96 -1.74 -24.03
N GLY A 358 -8.65 -1.62 -23.79
CA GLY A 358 -7.61 -2.45 -24.39
C GLY A 358 -7.58 -2.35 -25.93
N PRO A 359 -7.43 -3.48 -26.65
CA PRO A 359 -7.38 -3.49 -28.11
C PRO A 359 -8.75 -3.27 -28.77
N ASN A 360 -9.85 -3.27 -28.00
CA ASN A 360 -11.20 -3.21 -28.53
C ASN A 360 -11.50 -1.85 -29.19
N PRO A 361 -12.17 -1.79 -30.36
CA PRO A 361 -12.45 -0.54 -31.06
C PRO A 361 -13.67 0.21 -30.50
N THR A 362 -14.52 -0.45 -29.71
CA THR A 362 -15.68 0.11 -29.01
C THR A 362 -15.25 0.70 -27.66
N MET A 363 -15.94 1.74 -27.20
CA MET A 363 -15.80 2.26 -25.84
C MET A 363 -16.08 1.19 -24.78
N SER A 364 -15.33 1.22 -23.68
CA SER A 364 -15.57 0.40 -22.50
C SER A 364 -16.84 0.88 -21.77
N SER A 365 -17.55 -0.07 -21.15
CA SER A 365 -18.56 0.20 -20.12
C SER A 365 -17.97 -0.19 -18.79
N ILE A 366 -17.90 0.74 -17.84
CA ILE A 366 -17.26 0.55 -16.54
C ILE A 366 -18.18 1.11 -15.45
N GLU A 367 -18.60 0.28 -14.51
CA GLU A 367 -19.35 0.72 -13.33
C GLU A 367 -18.40 1.12 -12.20
N LEU A 368 -18.55 2.34 -11.71
CA LEU A 368 -17.75 2.86 -10.61
C LEU A 368 -18.58 2.85 -9.32
N PHE A 369 -18.03 2.23 -8.29
CA PHE A 369 -18.60 2.13 -6.95
C PHE A 369 -17.67 2.77 -5.93
N GLY A 370 -18.22 3.43 -4.92
CA GLY A 370 -17.49 3.93 -3.75
C GLY A 370 -18.14 3.46 -2.46
N ASP A 371 -17.39 2.76 -1.62
CA ASP A 371 -17.85 2.02 -0.45
C ASP A 371 -19.05 1.11 -0.76
N ASP A 372 -20.27 1.58 -0.48
CA ASP A 372 -21.53 0.83 -0.62
C ASP A 372 -22.49 1.46 -1.64
N GLU A 373 -22.01 2.44 -2.41
CA GLU A 373 -22.81 3.25 -3.35
C GLU A 373 -22.31 3.07 -4.79
N HIS A 374 -23.23 2.96 -5.74
CA HIS A 374 -22.93 3.05 -7.18
C HIS A 374 -22.85 4.52 -7.56
N PHE A 375 -21.67 4.99 -7.96
CA PHE A 375 -21.46 6.38 -8.34
C PHE A 375 -21.99 6.65 -9.74
N THR A 376 -21.52 5.90 -10.74
CA THR A 376 -21.94 6.08 -12.14
C THR A 376 -21.41 4.95 -13.04
N THR A 377 -22.11 4.72 -14.15
CA THR A 377 -21.64 3.89 -15.27
C THR A 377 -20.94 4.78 -16.30
N LEU A 378 -19.64 4.55 -16.51
CA LEU A 378 -18.80 5.28 -17.45
C LEU A 378 -18.80 4.60 -18.82
N LEU A 379 -19.16 5.36 -19.86
CA LEU A 379 -18.91 5.01 -21.26
C LEU A 379 -17.72 5.85 -21.74
N ALA A 380 -16.55 5.21 -21.89
CA ALA A 380 -15.27 5.90 -22.04
C ALA A 380 -14.22 5.03 -22.74
N ASP A 381 -13.07 5.61 -23.13
CA ASP A 381 -11.87 4.81 -23.44
C ASP A 381 -11.35 4.09 -22.18
N GLY A 382 -11.60 4.66 -20.99
CA GLY A 382 -11.33 4.05 -19.70
C GLY A 382 -11.53 4.98 -18.50
N VAL A 383 -11.04 4.56 -17.34
CA VAL A 383 -10.96 5.37 -16.11
C VAL A 383 -9.62 5.15 -15.41
N CYS A 384 -9.06 6.21 -14.85
CA CYS A 384 -7.83 6.24 -14.09
C CYS A 384 -8.13 6.57 -12.63
N ILE A 385 -7.69 5.72 -11.71
CA ILE A 385 -7.67 5.99 -10.27
C ILE A 385 -6.21 6.19 -9.84
N ALA A 386 -5.87 7.39 -9.36
CA ALA A 386 -4.50 7.79 -9.06
C ALA A 386 -4.32 8.24 -7.62
N THR A 387 -3.13 7.93 -7.06
CA THR A 387 -2.65 8.49 -5.80
C THR A 387 -2.28 9.96 -5.98
N PRO A 388 -2.05 10.72 -4.89
CA PRO A 388 -1.50 12.08 -4.98
C PRO A 388 -0.12 12.11 -5.66
N THR A 389 0.64 11.02 -5.58
CA THR A 389 1.93 10.85 -6.27
C THR A 389 1.73 10.56 -7.77
N GLY A 390 0.72 9.76 -8.13
CA GLY A 390 0.29 9.55 -9.52
C GLY A 390 -0.37 10.77 -10.17
N SER A 391 -0.71 11.82 -9.40
CA SER A 391 -1.38 13.02 -9.91
C SER A 391 -0.60 13.70 -11.05
N THR A 392 0.73 13.62 -11.03
CA THR A 392 1.67 14.14 -12.07
C THR A 392 1.96 13.16 -13.20
N ALA A 393 1.43 11.93 -13.15
CA ALA A 393 1.67 10.85 -14.11
C ALA A 393 0.53 10.77 -15.14
N TYR A 394 -0.05 9.58 -15.39
CA TYR A 394 -1.05 9.40 -16.44
C TYR A 394 -2.35 10.16 -16.15
N ASN A 395 -2.71 10.32 -14.87
CA ASN A 395 -3.80 11.20 -14.43
C ASN A 395 -3.71 12.62 -14.99
N LEU A 396 -2.51 13.24 -15.03
CA LEU A 396 -2.34 14.59 -15.57
C LEU A 396 -2.62 14.63 -17.08
N ALA A 397 -2.17 13.61 -17.81
CA ALA A 397 -2.39 13.48 -19.24
C ALA A 397 -3.88 13.23 -19.58
N ALA A 398 -4.61 12.54 -18.71
CA ALA A 398 -6.06 12.34 -18.82
C ALA A 398 -6.90 13.58 -18.43
N GLY A 399 -6.27 14.70 -18.05
CA GLY A 399 -6.96 15.93 -17.65
C GLY A 399 -7.35 16.01 -16.16
N GLY A 400 -6.79 15.12 -15.33
CA GLY A 400 -6.94 15.14 -13.88
C GLY A 400 -6.17 16.28 -13.21
N SER A 401 -6.53 16.59 -11.96
CA SER A 401 -5.88 17.66 -11.19
C SER A 401 -4.54 17.23 -10.60
N LEU A 402 -3.59 18.18 -10.49
CA LEU A 402 -2.37 18.02 -9.70
C LEU A 402 -2.70 18.03 -8.20
N CYS A 403 -2.02 17.19 -7.43
CA CYS A 403 -2.20 17.07 -5.99
C CYS A 403 -0.85 17.05 -5.25
N HIS A 404 -0.81 17.62 -4.04
CA HIS A 404 0.37 17.54 -3.19
C HIS A 404 0.52 16.10 -2.64
N PRO A 405 1.73 15.50 -2.60
CA PRO A 405 1.91 14.11 -2.18
C PRO A 405 1.38 13.78 -0.77
N ASP A 406 1.38 14.77 0.12
CA ASP A 406 0.96 14.64 1.52
C ASP A 406 -0.57 14.75 1.72
N ASN A 407 -1.32 15.07 0.67
CA ASN A 407 -2.78 15.17 0.74
C ASN A 407 -3.41 13.76 0.79
N PRO A 408 -4.21 13.42 1.80
CA PRO A 408 -4.79 12.08 1.95
C PRO A 408 -6.04 11.91 1.06
N VAL A 409 -5.82 11.82 -0.26
CA VAL A 409 -6.88 11.78 -1.26
C VAL A 409 -6.62 10.76 -2.38
N ILE A 410 -7.72 10.31 -3.01
CA ILE A 410 -7.75 9.53 -4.24
C ILE A 410 -8.27 10.42 -5.36
N LEU A 411 -7.65 10.34 -6.53
CA LEU A 411 -8.06 11.06 -7.74
C LEU A 411 -8.73 10.08 -8.70
N VAL A 412 -9.90 10.43 -9.23
CA VAL A 412 -10.62 9.64 -10.24
C VAL A 412 -10.84 10.47 -11.49
N THR A 413 -10.28 10.04 -12.62
CA THR A 413 -10.30 10.77 -13.89
C THR A 413 -10.71 9.82 -15.01
N ALA A 414 -11.81 10.12 -15.71
CA ALA A 414 -12.22 9.32 -16.87
C ALA A 414 -11.44 9.72 -18.12
N ILE A 415 -11.12 8.73 -18.97
CA ILE A 415 -10.30 8.89 -20.17
C ILE A 415 -11.24 8.96 -21.37
N CYS A 416 -11.26 10.11 -22.05
CA CYS A 416 -12.12 10.35 -23.23
C CYS A 416 -13.59 9.93 -23.02
N ALA A 417 -14.18 10.31 -21.87
CA ALA A 417 -15.56 9.94 -21.55
C ALA A 417 -16.57 10.52 -22.55
N HIS A 418 -17.48 9.68 -23.04
CA HIS A 418 -18.62 10.10 -23.86
C HIS A 418 -19.69 10.83 -23.03
N THR A 419 -19.70 10.60 -21.72
CA THR A 419 -20.60 11.27 -20.77
C THR A 419 -20.14 12.71 -20.52
N LEU A 420 -20.77 13.67 -21.20
CA LEU A 420 -20.44 15.11 -21.17
C LEU A 420 -20.41 15.77 -19.78
N SER A 421 -21.04 15.16 -18.77
CA SER A 421 -21.10 15.66 -17.39
C SER A 421 -19.98 15.15 -16.48
N PHE A 422 -19.21 14.12 -16.87
CA PHE A 422 -18.19 13.57 -15.98
C PHE A 422 -17.00 14.53 -15.85
N ARG A 423 -16.59 14.79 -14.61
CA ARG A 423 -15.45 15.65 -14.26
C ARG A 423 -14.50 14.87 -13.36
N PRO A 424 -13.19 15.18 -13.34
CA PRO A 424 -12.28 14.58 -12.37
C PRO A 424 -12.77 14.77 -10.93
N ILE A 425 -12.78 13.70 -10.15
CA ILE A 425 -13.28 13.67 -8.77
C ILE A 425 -12.11 13.49 -7.80
N ILE A 426 -12.16 14.17 -6.66
CA ILE A 426 -11.21 14.00 -5.55
C ILE A 426 -11.98 13.43 -4.37
N LEU A 427 -11.52 12.29 -3.85
CA LEU A 427 -12.15 11.50 -2.80
C LEU A 427 -11.19 11.30 -1.61
N PRO A 428 -11.66 11.00 -0.39
CA PRO A 428 -10.77 10.70 0.74
C PRO A 428 -10.01 9.38 0.55
N ASP A 429 -8.82 9.25 1.14
CA ASP A 429 -8.01 8.01 1.14
C ASP A 429 -8.66 6.82 1.87
N THR A 430 -9.68 7.06 2.68
CA THR A 430 -10.41 6.03 3.44
C THR A 430 -11.51 5.30 2.65
N ILE A 431 -11.84 5.75 1.43
CA ILE A 431 -12.89 5.12 0.61
C ILE A 431 -12.35 3.86 -0.10
N VAL A 432 -13.19 2.84 -0.21
CA VAL A 432 -12.92 1.68 -1.08
C VAL A 432 -13.58 1.90 -2.42
N LEU A 433 -12.81 2.04 -3.49
CA LEU A 433 -13.34 2.12 -4.84
C LEU A 433 -13.43 0.74 -5.47
N ARG A 434 -14.48 0.49 -6.25
CA ARG A 434 -14.57 -0.69 -7.12
C ARG A 434 -14.87 -0.26 -8.55
N MET A 435 -14.15 -0.83 -9.51
CA MET A 435 -14.36 -0.63 -10.94
C MET A 435 -14.77 -1.96 -11.55
N GLY A 436 -16.03 -2.08 -11.95
CA GLY A 436 -16.62 -3.30 -12.50
C GLY A 436 -16.81 -3.24 -14.01
N VAL A 437 -16.67 -4.36 -14.69
CA VAL A 437 -17.15 -4.52 -16.07
C VAL A 437 -18.56 -5.14 -15.98
N PRO A 438 -19.64 -4.43 -16.34
CA PRO A 438 -21.00 -4.95 -16.18
C PRO A 438 -21.24 -6.18 -17.07
N TYR A 439 -22.18 -7.05 -16.68
CA TYR A 439 -22.49 -8.30 -17.38
C TYR A 439 -23.02 -8.12 -18.81
N ASP A 440 -23.50 -6.93 -19.18
CA ASP A 440 -23.92 -6.59 -20.55
C ASP A 440 -22.93 -5.71 -21.31
N ALA A 441 -21.72 -5.52 -20.77
CA ALA A 441 -20.61 -4.95 -21.53
C ALA A 441 -20.34 -5.78 -22.79
N ARG A 442 -20.21 -5.08 -23.93
CA ARG A 442 -19.98 -5.72 -25.24
C ARG A 442 -18.58 -6.32 -25.39
N THR A 443 -17.63 -5.85 -24.59
CA THR A 443 -16.21 -6.22 -24.65
C THR A 443 -15.61 -6.25 -23.25
N SER A 444 -14.55 -7.03 -23.10
CA SER A 444 -13.66 -6.98 -21.93
C SER A 444 -13.00 -5.60 -21.78
N SER A 445 -12.48 -5.34 -20.58
CA SER A 445 -11.65 -4.18 -20.27
C SER A 445 -10.30 -4.65 -19.70
N TRP A 446 -9.28 -3.80 -19.71
CA TRP A 446 -7.91 -4.12 -19.35
C TRP A 446 -7.45 -3.25 -18.20
N ALA A 447 -7.20 -3.86 -17.03
CA ALA A 447 -6.63 -3.20 -15.88
C ALA A 447 -5.10 -3.12 -16.02
N SER A 448 -4.52 -1.93 -15.90
CA SER A 448 -3.10 -1.66 -15.97
C SER A 448 -2.60 -1.05 -14.67
N PHE A 449 -1.53 -1.62 -14.11
CA PHE A 449 -0.97 -1.25 -12.79
C PHE A 449 0.38 -0.51 -12.96
N ASP A 450 0.47 0.74 -12.50
CA ASP A 450 1.65 1.63 -12.68
C ASP A 450 2.18 1.66 -14.14
N GLY A 451 1.29 1.51 -15.11
CA GLY A 451 1.62 1.45 -16.55
C GLY A 451 2.46 0.24 -17.00
N ARG A 452 2.52 -0.83 -16.20
CA ARG A 452 3.40 -2.00 -16.43
C ARG A 452 2.65 -3.30 -16.65
N GLU A 453 2.10 -3.86 -15.58
CA GLU A 453 1.35 -5.12 -15.66
C GLU A 453 -0.05 -4.84 -16.18
N ARG A 454 -0.54 -5.70 -17.08
CA ARG A 454 -1.87 -5.63 -17.67
C ARG A 454 -2.62 -6.95 -17.44
N VAL A 455 -3.85 -6.84 -16.95
CA VAL A 455 -4.75 -7.98 -16.70
C VAL A 455 -6.11 -7.69 -17.34
N GLU A 456 -6.60 -8.61 -18.15
CA GLU A 456 -7.93 -8.54 -18.74
C GLU A 456 -9.01 -8.83 -17.68
N LEU A 457 -10.07 -8.02 -17.65
CA LEU A 457 -11.28 -8.17 -16.86
C LEU A 457 -12.46 -8.49 -17.80
N HIS A 458 -13.14 -9.59 -17.54
CA HIS A 458 -14.31 -10.03 -18.30
C HIS A 458 -15.60 -9.41 -17.75
N PRO A 459 -16.71 -9.39 -18.50
CA PRO A 459 -18.03 -9.02 -17.98
C PRO A 459 -18.37 -9.80 -16.70
N GLY A 460 -18.64 -9.08 -15.62
CA GLY A 460 -18.83 -9.59 -14.26
C GLY A 460 -17.61 -9.44 -13.34
N ASP A 461 -16.39 -9.32 -13.88
CA ASP A 461 -15.21 -9.11 -13.04
C ASP A 461 -15.13 -7.65 -12.58
N TYR A 462 -14.53 -7.44 -11.40
CA TYR A 462 -14.26 -6.09 -10.88
C TYR A 462 -12.90 -5.98 -10.20
N LEU A 463 -12.39 -4.75 -10.15
CA LEU A 463 -11.18 -4.40 -9.43
C LEU A 463 -11.55 -3.61 -8.17
N THR A 464 -11.07 -4.04 -7.01
CA THR A 464 -11.14 -3.27 -5.76
C THR A 464 -9.85 -2.47 -5.58
N VAL A 465 -9.96 -1.20 -5.20
CA VAL A 465 -8.83 -0.29 -4.95
C VAL A 465 -9.03 0.37 -3.57
N SER A 466 -8.02 0.26 -2.71
CA SER A 466 -8.02 0.88 -1.37
C SER A 466 -6.64 1.39 -0.99
N ALA A 467 -6.55 2.24 0.05
CA ALA A 467 -5.27 2.67 0.60
C ALA A 467 -4.46 1.48 1.16
N SER A 468 -3.20 1.39 0.75
CA SER A 468 -2.27 0.35 1.19
C SER A 468 -1.78 0.60 2.62
N ARG A 469 -1.71 -0.47 3.41
CA ARG A 469 -1.00 -0.51 4.71
C ARG A 469 0.52 -0.32 4.61
N TYR A 470 1.09 -0.41 3.41
CA TYR A 470 2.53 -0.35 3.15
C TYR A 470 2.87 0.91 2.34
N PRO A 471 3.00 2.09 2.97
CA PRO A 471 3.37 3.31 2.27
C PRO A 471 4.78 3.23 1.70
N PHE A 472 5.03 3.95 0.61
CA PHE A 472 6.35 4.01 -0.01
C PHE A 472 7.23 5.05 0.69
N ALA A 473 8.32 4.60 1.31
CA ALA A 473 9.23 5.43 2.08
C ALA A 473 10.29 6.10 1.17
N ASN A 474 10.06 7.34 0.76
CA ASN A 474 11.01 8.10 -0.06
C ASN A 474 11.95 8.94 0.81
N VAL A 475 13.27 8.85 0.58
CA VAL A 475 14.27 9.66 1.28
C VAL A 475 14.28 11.08 0.71
N LEU A 476 14.25 12.07 1.59
CA LEU A 476 14.31 13.49 1.23
C LEU A 476 15.73 14.07 1.38
N PRO A 477 16.11 15.07 0.56
CA PRO A 477 17.30 15.89 0.80
C PRO A 477 17.27 16.56 2.17
N GLN A 478 18.45 16.80 2.75
CA GLN A 478 18.54 17.39 4.10
C GLN A 478 18.15 18.88 4.16
N ASP A 479 18.26 19.63 3.06
CA ASP A 479 17.77 21.02 2.98
C ASP A 479 16.24 20.99 2.81
N ARG A 480 15.53 20.73 3.93
CA ARG A 480 14.06 20.67 4.03
C ARG A 480 13.40 22.02 3.71
N ARG A 481 13.42 22.41 2.44
CA ARG A 481 12.60 23.52 1.94
C ARG A 481 11.29 22.93 1.42
N ASN A 482 10.17 23.32 2.01
CA ASN A 482 8.80 23.05 1.54
C ASN A 482 8.53 23.44 0.06
N ASN A 483 9.52 24.02 -0.61
CA ASN A 483 9.48 24.35 -2.02
C ASN A 483 9.80 23.16 -2.94
N ASP A 484 10.25 22.00 -2.44
CA ASP A 484 10.70 20.88 -3.29
C ASP A 484 9.64 20.45 -4.32
N TRP A 485 8.38 20.26 -3.91
CA TRP A 485 7.30 19.89 -4.85
C TRP A 485 6.95 21.04 -5.81
N VAL A 486 6.82 22.28 -5.30
CA VAL A 486 6.50 23.47 -6.11
C VAL A 486 7.61 23.75 -7.13
N HIS A 487 8.87 23.60 -6.74
CA HIS A 487 10.05 23.77 -7.59
C HIS A 487 10.16 22.62 -8.61
N SER A 488 9.83 21.38 -8.22
CA SER A 488 9.72 20.26 -9.16
C SER A 488 8.66 20.55 -10.23
N ILE A 489 7.46 21.00 -9.85
CA ILE A 489 6.41 21.42 -10.80
C ILE A 489 6.87 22.56 -11.69
N SER A 490 7.44 23.61 -11.11
CA SER A 490 7.89 24.79 -11.86
C SER A 490 8.98 24.44 -12.88
N LYS A 491 9.90 23.54 -12.53
CA LYS A 491 10.98 23.06 -13.40
C LYS A 491 10.49 22.08 -14.47
N THR A 492 9.62 21.13 -14.12
CA THR A 492 9.20 20.05 -15.04
C THR A 492 8.09 20.49 -15.99
N LEU A 493 7.18 21.36 -15.55
CA LEU A 493 6.06 21.88 -16.37
C LEU A 493 6.30 23.32 -16.88
N ASN A 494 7.48 23.90 -16.64
CA ASN A 494 7.79 25.32 -16.90
C ASN A 494 6.73 26.28 -16.33
N TRP A 495 6.13 25.90 -15.19
CA TRP A 495 4.91 26.51 -14.66
C TRP A 495 5.09 28.00 -14.39
N ASN A 496 4.27 28.82 -15.05
CA ASN A 496 4.32 30.29 -14.97
C ASN A 496 5.69 30.94 -15.27
N SER A 497 6.51 30.32 -16.14
CA SER A 497 7.70 30.98 -16.71
C SER A 497 7.33 32.05 -17.73
N ARG A 498 6.67 33.12 -17.25
CA ARG A 498 6.28 34.29 -18.04
C ARG A 498 7.07 35.50 -17.54
N GLN A 499 7.74 36.21 -18.45
CA GLN A 499 8.36 37.49 -18.10
C GLN A 499 7.29 38.42 -17.53
N LYS A 500 7.56 39.02 -16.35
CA LYS A 500 6.67 40.04 -15.77
C LYS A 500 6.47 41.14 -16.82
N GLN A 501 5.22 41.40 -17.18
CA GLN A 501 4.90 42.54 -18.04
C GLN A 501 5.43 43.80 -17.36
N LYS A 502 6.28 44.55 -18.06
CA LYS A 502 6.72 45.86 -17.60
C LYS A 502 5.48 46.75 -17.58
N ALA A 503 5.32 47.54 -16.51
CA ALA A 503 4.30 48.57 -16.47
C ALA A 503 4.47 49.50 -17.68
N LEU A 504 3.36 49.88 -18.30
CA LEU A 504 3.34 50.96 -19.29
C LEU A 504 3.89 52.22 -18.60
N LYS A 505 4.92 52.81 -19.21
CA LYS A 505 5.52 54.07 -18.78
C LYS A 505 4.76 55.25 -19.39
#